data_AF-A0A4P8ISZ9-F1
#
_entry.id   AF-A0A4P8ISZ9-F1
#
_cell.length_a   1.000
_cell.length_b   1.000
_cell.length_c   1.000
_cell.angle_alpha   90.00
_cell.angle_beta   90.00
_cell.angle_gamma   90.00
#
_symmetry.space_group_name_H-M   'P 1'
#
loop_
_entity.id
_entity.type
_entity.pdbx_description
1 polymer ?
#
loop_
_entity_poly.entity_id
_entity_poly.type
_entity_poly.pdbx_seq_one_letter_code
_entity_poly.pdbx_strand_id
1 'polypeptide(L)'
;MSNGKDAAPPLWLYDFISPFSYLLLEQHDQWPGVPFELTPISLYGLYRHWGQRPGYEVPQRRIFTFRYALFRAEQLGIPFKMPPAHPFDSTKALLLATAAQGDLACTRAIFRFIWREGRDPSTDEGFADLCQYAGVPDGERLIALEETKAQLQRNGEEAIRLGIFGVPTFRFNDQLFWGEDALPMVLYCARTPNWLESKEVKRISTLPFGDMP
;
A
#
# COMPACT_ATOMS: atom_id res chain seq x y z
N MET A 1 7.27 31.02 -11.26
CA MET A 1 8.23 30.31 -10.40
C MET A 1 7.84 30.60 -8.97
N SER A 2 7.09 29.70 -8.33
CA SER A 2 6.62 29.84 -6.95
C SER A 2 7.18 28.69 -6.14
N ASN A 3 8.22 29.02 -5.37
CA ASN A 3 8.71 28.42 -4.13
C ASN A 3 8.63 26.90 -3.94
N GLY A 4 9.78 26.25 -4.14
CA GLY A 4 10.14 25.02 -3.44
C GLY A 4 10.34 25.29 -1.94
N LYS A 5 9.24 25.26 -1.18
CA LYS A 5 9.26 25.09 0.27
C LYS A 5 8.93 23.64 0.57
N ASP A 6 9.93 22.87 1.02
CA ASP A 6 9.82 21.63 1.80
C ASP A 6 8.55 20.79 1.57
N ALA A 7 8.28 20.41 0.32
CA ALA A 7 7.23 19.45 0.05
C ALA A 7 7.66 18.13 0.69
N ALA A 8 6.81 17.58 1.57
CA ALA A 8 7.06 16.27 2.18
C ALA A 8 7.40 15.25 1.08
N PRO A 9 8.33 14.31 1.35
CA PRO A 9 8.77 13.36 0.34
C PRO A 9 7.56 12.59 -0.23
N PRO A 10 7.56 12.30 -1.54
CA PRO A 10 6.51 11.50 -2.14
C PRO A 10 6.56 10.08 -1.55
N LEU A 11 5.43 9.57 -1.10
CA LEU A 11 5.34 8.25 -0.46
C LEU A 11 4.45 7.31 -1.29
N TRP A 12 4.77 6.04 -1.29
CA TRP A 12 3.85 4.96 -1.67
C TRP A 12 3.64 4.04 -0.47
N LEU A 13 2.45 4.09 0.09
CA LEU A 13 2.11 3.37 1.32
C LEU A 13 1.32 2.11 1.02
N TYR A 14 1.72 1.01 1.66
CA TYR A 14 1.19 -0.31 1.33
C TYR A 14 1.12 -1.23 2.55
N ASP A 15 0.30 -2.27 2.42
CA ASP A 15 0.30 -3.44 3.29
C ASP A 15 0.32 -4.70 2.43
N PHE A 16 1.12 -5.69 2.80
CA PHE A 16 1.22 -6.97 2.10
C PHE A 16 -0.11 -7.74 2.07
N ILE A 17 -1.03 -7.45 2.98
CA ILE A 17 -2.37 -8.05 2.99
C ILE A 17 -3.28 -7.60 1.84
N SER A 18 -2.90 -6.52 1.15
CA SER A 18 -3.70 -5.94 0.06
C SER A 18 -3.26 -6.48 -1.30
N PRO A 19 -4.11 -7.24 -2.01
CA PRO A 19 -3.78 -7.70 -3.36
C PRO A 19 -3.61 -6.53 -4.34
N PHE A 20 -4.31 -5.41 -4.13
CA PHE A 20 -4.17 -4.23 -5.01
C PHE A 20 -2.83 -3.51 -4.80
N SER A 21 -2.22 -3.62 -3.62
CA SER A 21 -0.85 -3.10 -3.41
C SER A 21 0.17 -3.91 -4.21
N TYR A 22 0.01 -5.25 -4.27
CA TYR A 22 0.82 -6.10 -5.15
C TYR A 22 0.65 -5.71 -6.62
N LEU A 23 -0.59 -5.65 -7.10
CA LEU A 23 -0.89 -5.34 -8.49
C LEU A 23 -0.36 -3.98 -8.92
N LEU A 24 -0.39 -2.98 -8.03
CA LEU A 24 0.16 -1.67 -8.33
C LEU A 24 1.70 -1.67 -8.33
N LEU A 25 2.36 -2.44 -7.47
CA LEU A 25 3.83 -2.55 -7.44
C LEU A 25 4.40 -3.29 -8.65
N GLU A 26 3.70 -4.29 -9.18
CA GLU A 26 4.11 -4.95 -10.44
C GLU A 26 4.01 -4.00 -11.64
N GLN A 27 3.23 -2.92 -11.52
CA GLN A 27 3.16 -1.82 -12.49
C GLN A 27 4.20 -0.71 -12.25
N HIS A 28 5.23 -0.93 -11.41
CA HIS A 28 6.20 0.11 -11.03
C HIS A 28 6.86 0.85 -12.21
N ASP A 29 7.12 0.15 -13.33
CA ASP A 29 7.70 0.77 -14.53
C ASP A 29 6.75 1.76 -15.23
N GLN A 30 5.46 1.73 -14.86
CA GLN A 30 4.42 2.64 -15.34
C GLN A 30 4.11 3.77 -14.34
N TRP A 31 4.78 3.80 -13.19
CA TRP A 31 4.62 4.89 -12.22
C TRP A 31 5.15 6.20 -12.81
N PRO A 32 4.71 7.38 -12.33
CA PRO A 32 5.35 8.61 -12.75
C PRO A 32 6.83 8.58 -12.33
N GLY A 33 7.69 9.33 -13.04
CA GLY A 33 9.13 9.46 -12.74
C GLY A 33 9.44 10.21 -11.43
N VAL A 34 8.61 10.02 -10.41
CA VAL A 34 8.70 10.58 -9.07
C VAL A 34 9.31 9.50 -8.17
N PRO A 35 10.34 9.81 -7.37
CA PRO A 35 11.00 8.84 -6.52
C PRO A 35 10.19 8.57 -5.24
N PHE A 36 9.09 7.83 -5.36
CA PHE A 36 8.27 7.47 -4.20
C PHE A 36 9.06 6.60 -3.23
N GLU A 37 9.05 6.97 -1.95
CA GLU A 37 9.52 6.10 -0.88
C GLU A 37 8.50 5.00 -0.61
N LEU A 38 8.94 3.74 -0.60
CA LEU A 38 8.09 2.60 -0.29
C LEU A 38 7.95 2.48 1.23
N THR A 39 6.77 2.83 1.74
CA THR A 39 6.52 2.90 3.19
C THR A 39 5.51 1.83 3.63
N PRO A 40 5.96 0.74 4.27
CA PRO A 40 5.05 -0.27 4.82
C PRO A 40 4.26 0.31 5.99
N ILE A 41 2.95 0.07 6.00
CA ILE A 41 2.04 0.43 7.08
C ILE A 41 1.03 -0.69 7.35
N SER A 42 0.48 -0.73 8.56
CA SER A 42 -0.58 -1.68 8.90
C SER A 42 -1.95 -1.15 8.47
N LEU A 43 -2.60 -1.83 7.53
CA LEU A 43 -3.97 -1.51 7.11
C LEU A 43 -4.98 -1.68 8.27
N TYR A 44 -4.74 -2.64 9.16
CA TYR A 44 -5.51 -2.79 10.40
C TYR A 44 -5.39 -1.60 11.34
N GLY A 45 -4.18 -1.01 11.41
CA GLY A 45 -3.95 0.24 12.14
C GLY A 45 -4.84 1.37 11.62
N LEU A 46 -4.95 1.50 10.30
CA LEU A 46 -5.83 2.49 9.67
C LEU A 46 -7.31 2.20 9.96
N TYR A 47 -7.76 0.96 9.82
CA TYR A 47 -9.15 0.59 10.11
C TYR A 47 -9.54 0.94 11.55
N ARG A 48 -8.66 0.64 12.51
CA ARG A 48 -8.88 0.99 13.92
C ARG A 48 -8.97 2.50 14.13
N HIS A 49 -8.04 3.27 13.55
CA HIS A 49 -8.01 4.72 13.72
C HIS A 49 -9.27 5.40 13.15
N TRP A 50 -9.66 5.04 11.93
CA TRP A 50 -10.79 5.66 11.23
C TRP A 50 -12.15 5.03 11.56
N GLY A 51 -12.21 4.00 12.42
CA GLY A 51 -13.44 3.27 12.72
C GLY A 51 -14.04 2.56 11.49
N GLN A 52 -13.20 2.20 10.52
CA GLN A 52 -13.66 1.54 9.29
C GLN A 52 -13.89 0.05 9.54
N ARG A 53 -15.02 -0.46 9.06
CA ARG A 53 -15.25 -1.90 9.00
C ARG A 53 -14.40 -2.52 7.89
N PRO A 54 -13.51 -3.49 8.20
CA PRO A 54 -12.71 -4.15 7.18
C PRO A 54 -13.58 -4.77 6.09
N GLY A 55 -13.22 -4.57 4.82
CA GLY A 55 -14.05 -5.00 3.70
C GLY A 55 -14.31 -6.52 3.67
N TYR A 56 -13.41 -7.32 4.22
CA TYR A 56 -13.55 -8.78 4.29
C TYR A 56 -14.60 -9.25 5.30
N GLU A 57 -15.06 -8.39 6.23
CA GLU A 57 -16.13 -8.72 7.19
C GLU A 57 -17.53 -8.63 6.58
N VAL A 58 -17.64 -8.09 5.36
CA VAL A 58 -18.87 -8.08 4.58
C VAL A 58 -18.73 -9.18 3.51
N PRO A 59 -19.41 -10.34 3.65
CA PRO A 59 -19.15 -11.51 2.80
C PRO A 59 -19.24 -11.23 1.30
N GLN A 60 -20.22 -10.46 0.86
CA GLN A 60 -20.42 -10.12 -0.56
C GLN A 60 -19.31 -9.21 -1.07
N ARG A 61 -18.88 -8.22 -0.27
CA ARG A 61 -17.75 -7.34 -0.61
C ARG A 61 -16.45 -8.13 -0.70
N ARG A 62 -16.24 -9.07 0.23
CA ARG A 62 -15.09 -10.00 0.22
C ARG A 62 -15.03 -10.81 -1.07
N ILE A 63 -16.14 -11.47 -1.44
CA ILE A 63 -16.22 -12.28 -2.67
C ILE A 63 -15.93 -11.42 -3.90
N PHE A 64 -16.53 -10.24 -3.99
CA PHE A 64 -16.28 -9.32 -5.09
C PHE A 64 -14.81 -8.91 -5.16
N THR A 65 -14.22 -8.48 -4.04
CA THR A 65 -12.82 -8.03 -3.98
C THR A 65 -11.85 -9.09 -4.49
N PHE A 66 -12.02 -10.36 -4.11
CA PHE A 66 -11.10 -11.42 -4.56
C PHE A 66 -11.26 -11.74 -6.05
N ARG A 67 -12.50 -11.81 -6.54
CA ARG A 67 -12.76 -11.99 -7.98
C ARG A 67 -12.23 -10.81 -8.79
N TYR A 68 -12.41 -9.60 -8.28
CA TYR A 68 -11.93 -8.38 -8.93
C TYR A 68 -10.40 -8.33 -8.96
N ALA A 69 -9.71 -8.67 -7.87
CA ALA A 69 -8.25 -8.74 -7.85
C ALA A 69 -7.72 -9.75 -8.88
N LEU A 70 -8.31 -10.96 -8.95
CA LEU A 70 -7.95 -11.95 -9.97
C LEU A 70 -8.17 -11.41 -11.39
N PHE A 71 -9.35 -10.86 -11.67
CA PHE A 71 -9.67 -10.25 -12.96
C PHE A 71 -8.67 -9.13 -13.32
N ARG A 72 -8.34 -8.24 -12.38
CA ARG A 72 -7.37 -7.17 -12.60
C ARG A 72 -5.98 -7.72 -12.92
N ALA A 73 -5.53 -8.76 -12.21
CA ALA A 73 -4.27 -9.42 -12.50
C ALA A 73 -4.22 -9.97 -13.93
N GLU A 74 -5.28 -10.64 -14.38
CA GLU A 74 -5.41 -11.15 -15.75
C GLU A 74 -5.36 -10.03 -16.80
N GLN A 75 -6.08 -8.91 -16.56
CA GLN A 75 -6.06 -7.75 -17.47
C GLN A 75 -4.66 -7.11 -17.57
N LEU A 76 -3.89 -7.16 -16.50
CA LEU A 76 -2.54 -6.59 -16.43
C LEU A 76 -1.44 -7.58 -16.86
N GLY A 77 -1.78 -8.86 -17.12
CA GLY A 77 -0.79 -9.91 -17.40
C GLY A 77 0.10 -10.25 -16.20
N ILE A 78 -0.35 -9.97 -14.97
CA ILE A 78 0.39 -10.20 -13.74
C ILE A 78 0.06 -11.59 -13.18
N PRO A 79 1.04 -12.48 -12.94
CA PRO A 79 0.79 -13.74 -12.24
C PRO A 79 0.18 -13.51 -10.86
N PHE A 80 -0.94 -14.18 -10.57
CA PHE A 80 -1.67 -13.98 -9.34
C PHE A 80 -2.25 -15.29 -8.81
N LYS A 81 -1.99 -15.57 -7.54
CA LYS A 81 -2.49 -16.71 -6.78
C LYS A 81 -2.77 -16.27 -5.35
N MET A 82 -4.00 -16.47 -4.91
CA MET A 82 -4.37 -16.19 -3.52
C MET A 82 -3.56 -17.09 -2.56
N PRO A 83 -3.13 -16.57 -1.39
CA PRO A 83 -2.64 -17.40 -0.30
C PRO A 83 -3.75 -18.35 0.21
N PRO A 84 -3.40 -19.41 0.97
CA PRO A 84 -4.37 -20.40 1.46
C PRO A 84 -5.47 -19.81 2.34
N ALA A 85 -5.21 -18.68 3.02
CA ALA A 85 -6.17 -17.96 3.82
C ALA A 85 -6.04 -16.44 3.62
N HIS A 86 -7.17 -15.74 3.78
CA HIS A 86 -7.22 -14.29 3.85
C HIS A 86 -8.31 -13.88 4.87
N PRO A 87 -8.12 -12.86 5.70
CA PRO A 87 -6.83 -12.24 5.97
C PRO A 87 -5.82 -13.25 6.55
N PHE A 88 -4.54 -12.95 6.33
CA PHE A 88 -3.40 -13.59 6.98
C PHE A 88 -2.66 -12.53 7.82
N ASP A 89 -1.71 -12.94 8.66
CA ASP A 89 -0.92 -11.99 9.45
C ASP A 89 0.25 -11.44 8.62
N SER A 90 0.17 -10.18 8.21
CA SER A 90 1.23 -9.49 7.45
C SER A 90 2.30 -8.83 8.32
N THR A 91 2.21 -8.91 9.66
CA THR A 91 3.06 -8.13 10.59
C THR A 91 4.55 -8.40 10.38
N LYS A 92 4.97 -9.68 10.31
CA LYS A 92 6.38 -10.02 10.10
C LYS A 92 6.88 -9.56 8.72
N ALA A 93 6.05 -9.67 7.69
CA ALA A 93 6.38 -9.18 6.35
C ALA A 93 6.54 -7.65 6.31
N LEU A 94 5.67 -6.90 6.99
CA LEU A 94 5.78 -5.45 7.14
C LEU A 94 7.06 -5.05 7.87
N LEU A 95 7.41 -5.74 8.97
CA LEU A 95 8.65 -5.49 9.70
C LEU A 95 9.88 -5.82 8.84
N LEU A 96 9.85 -6.90 8.06
CA LEU A 96 10.94 -7.27 7.17
C LEU A 96 11.19 -6.19 6.11
N ALA A 97 10.13 -5.68 5.48
CA ALA A 97 10.24 -4.56 4.53
C ALA A 97 10.70 -3.25 5.20
N THR A 98 10.28 -3.03 6.45
CA THR A 98 10.75 -1.88 7.25
C THR A 98 12.26 -1.99 7.52
N ALA A 99 12.75 -3.17 7.90
CA ALA A 99 14.18 -3.41 8.09
C ALA A 99 14.99 -3.28 6.80
N ALA A 100 14.37 -3.58 5.65
CA ALA A 100 14.93 -3.37 4.32
C ALA A 100 14.86 -1.90 3.84
N GLN A 101 14.36 -0.97 4.67
CA GLN A 101 14.34 0.47 4.40
C GLN A 101 13.65 0.86 3.09
N GLY A 102 12.55 0.18 2.75
CA GLY A 102 11.80 0.48 1.53
C GLY A 102 12.50 0.02 0.24
N ASP A 103 13.46 -0.91 0.33
CA ASP A 103 14.08 -1.50 -0.85
C ASP A 103 13.03 -2.13 -1.78
N LEU A 104 13.05 -1.71 -3.05
CA LEU A 104 12.08 -2.13 -4.06
C LEU A 104 12.18 -3.63 -4.35
N ALA A 105 13.39 -4.18 -4.41
CA ALA A 105 13.60 -5.59 -4.75
C ALA A 105 13.07 -6.50 -3.63
N CYS A 106 13.38 -6.18 -2.38
CA CYS A 106 12.89 -6.87 -1.19
C CYS A 106 11.36 -6.78 -1.10
N THR A 107 10.80 -5.57 -1.21
CA THR A 107 9.35 -5.35 -1.13
C THR A 107 8.62 -6.14 -2.23
N ARG A 108 9.13 -6.11 -3.46
CA ARG A 108 8.57 -6.88 -4.58
C ARG A 108 8.70 -8.38 -4.36
N ALA A 109 9.83 -8.86 -3.82
CA ALA A 109 10.00 -10.28 -3.51
C ALA A 109 8.99 -10.75 -2.46
N ILE A 110 8.75 -9.97 -1.41
CA ILE A 110 7.74 -10.30 -0.39
C ILE A 110 6.33 -10.36 -1.00
N PHE A 111 5.95 -9.36 -1.80
CA PHE A 111 4.66 -9.40 -2.49
C PHE A 111 4.54 -10.61 -3.44
N ARG A 112 5.58 -10.94 -4.20
CA ARG A 112 5.58 -12.10 -5.11
C ARG A 112 5.50 -13.43 -4.34
N PHE A 113 6.21 -13.57 -3.22
CA PHE A 113 6.06 -14.75 -2.36
C PHE A 113 4.59 -14.98 -1.97
N ILE A 114 3.88 -13.91 -1.59
CA ILE A 114 2.50 -14.01 -1.15
C ILE A 114 1.54 -14.19 -2.32
N TRP A 115 1.56 -13.28 -3.29
CA TRP A 115 0.50 -13.13 -4.29
C TRP A 115 0.83 -13.70 -5.66
N ARG A 116 2.11 -13.96 -5.97
CA ARG A 116 2.49 -14.69 -7.18
C ARG A 116 2.56 -16.19 -6.91
N GLU A 117 3.24 -16.57 -5.83
CA GLU A 117 3.42 -18.00 -5.47
C GLU A 117 2.23 -18.55 -4.64
N GLY A 118 1.42 -17.67 -4.03
CA GLY A 118 0.28 -18.06 -3.20
C GLY A 118 0.69 -18.64 -1.84
N ARG A 119 1.79 -18.14 -1.26
CA ARG A 119 2.34 -18.65 0.02
C ARG A 119 1.93 -17.75 1.19
N ASP A 120 1.97 -18.33 2.39
CA ASP A 120 1.57 -17.67 3.64
C ASP A 120 2.81 -17.43 4.52
N PRO A 121 3.12 -16.18 4.91
CA PRO A 121 4.24 -15.87 5.79
C PRO A 121 3.87 -15.82 7.29
N SER A 122 2.66 -16.24 7.68
CA SER A 122 2.14 -16.03 9.04
C SER A 122 2.81 -16.94 10.09
N THR A 123 3.24 -18.15 9.72
CA THR A 123 3.92 -19.07 10.66
C THR A 123 5.42 -18.77 10.74
N ASP A 124 6.11 -19.34 11.74
CA ASP A 124 7.57 -19.21 11.84
C ASP A 124 8.25 -19.84 10.63
N GLU A 125 7.83 -21.02 10.20
CA GLU A 125 8.36 -21.69 9.00
C GLU A 125 8.05 -20.90 7.73
N GLY A 126 6.81 -20.40 7.58
CA GLY A 126 6.41 -19.59 6.43
C GLY A 126 7.18 -18.27 6.34
N PHE A 127 7.49 -17.67 7.49
CA PHE A 127 8.31 -16.48 7.54
C PHE A 127 9.79 -16.76 7.24
N ALA A 128 10.36 -17.86 7.75
CA ALA A 128 11.72 -18.28 7.42
C ALA A 128 11.86 -18.54 5.91
N ASP A 129 10.88 -19.20 5.31
CA ASP A 129 10.77 -19.41 3.87
C ASP A 129 10.72 -18.08 3.09
N LEU A 130 9.94 -17.11 3.57
CA LEU A 130 9.88 -15.77 3.00
C LEU A 130 11.26 -15.08 3.05
N CYS A 131 11.94 -15.16 4.20
CA CYS A 131 13.27 -14.59 4.39
C CYS A 131 14.27 -15.14 3.37
N GLN A 132 14.26 -16.46 3.14
CA GLN A 132 15.09 -17.10 2.12
C GLN A 132 14.71 -16.63 0.70
N TYR A 133 13.42 -16.61 0.38
CA TYR A 133 12.93 -16.18 -0.93
C TYR A 133 13.28 -14.72 -1.25
N ALA A 134 13.20 -13.83 -0.25
CA ALA A 134 13.52 -12.41 -0.38
C ALA A 134 15.03 -12.11 -0.33
N GLY A 135 15.88 -13.10 -0.08
CA GLY A 135 17.33 -12.91 0.04
C GLY A 135 17.76 -12.23 1.35
N VAL A 136 16.95 -12.33 2.41
CA VAL A 136 17.20 -11.72 3.72
C VAL A 136 17.21 -12.82 4.80
N PRO A 137 18.24 -13.69 4.84
CA PRO A 137 18.27 -14.86 5.73
C PRO A 137 18.27 -14.50 7.22
N ASP A 138 18.78 -13.31 7.58
CA ASP A 138 18.77 -12.78 8.96
C ASP A 138 17.43 -12.11 9.35
N GLY A 139 16.36 -12.29 8.55
CA GLY A 139 15.10 -11.57 8.70
C GLY A 139 14.50 -11.67 10.10
N GLU A 140 14.54 -12.85 10.74
CA GLU A 140 14.06 -13.05 12.12
C GLU A 140 14.76 -12.14 13.13
N ARG A 141 16.08 -11.98 13.01
CA ARG A 141 16.87 -11.08 13.86
C ARG A 141 16.51 -9.62 13.59
N LEU A 142 16.34 -9.26 12.32
CA LEU A 142 16.07 -7.87 11.90
C LEU A 142 14.70 -7.38 12.36
N ILE A 143 13.66 -8.22 12.29
CA ILE A 143 12.32 -7.84 12.74
C ILE A 143 12.19 -7.77 14.26
N ALA A 144 13.09 -8.44 14.99
CA ALA A 144 13.11 -8.44 16.45
C ALA A 144 13.70 -7.15 17.04
N LEU A 145 14.45 -6.37 16.24
CA LEU A 145 15.04 -5.10 16.67
C LEU A 145 13.95 -4.09 17.05
N GLU A 146 14.13 -3.45 18.21
CA GLU A 146 13.20 -2.42 18.69
C GLU A 146 13.10 -1.25 17.71
N GLU A 147 14.20 -0.87 17.05
CA GLU A 147 14.20 0.19 16.04
C GLU A 147 13.31 -0.15 14.84
N THR A 148 13.30 -1.40 14.38
CA THR A 148 12.45 -1.86 13.27
C THR A 148 10.96 -1.74 13.63
N LYS A 149 10.59 -2.19 14.83
CA LYS A 149 9.21 -2.09 15.34
C LYS A 149 8.79 -0.64 15.51
N ALA A 150 9.65 0.17 16.11
CA ALA A 150 9.41 1.60 16.31
C ALA A 150 9.26 2.33 14.97
N GLN A 151 10.06 1.99 13.95
CA GLN A 151 9.93 2.59 12.62
C GLN A 151 8.59 2.23 11.96
N LEU A 152 8.15 0.96 12.02
CA LEU A 152 6.84 0.57 11.46
C LEU A 152 5.69 1.29 12.19
N GLN A 153 5.79 1.47 13.51
CA GLN A 153 4.84 2.25 14.28
C GLN A 153 4.83 3.73 13.83
N ARG A 154 6.00 4.36 13.70
CA ARG A 154 6.13 5.74 13.21
C ARG A 154 5.54 5.92 11.81
N ASN A 155 5.76 4.96 10.91
CA ASN A 155 5.15 4.97 9.59
C ASN A 155 3.61 5.02 9.67
N GLY A 156 3.02 4.21 10.55
CA GLY A 156 1.57 4.19 10.76
C GLY A 156 1.04 5.50 11.36
N GLU A 157 1.72 6.03 12.38
CA GLU A 157 1.36 7.31 13.03
C GLU A 157 1.43 8.48 12.05
N GLU A 158 2.49 8.54 11.22
CA GLU A 158 2.63 9.55 10.19
C GLU A 158 1.58 9.39 9.10
N ALA A 159 1.30 8.15 8.65
CA ALA A 159 0.26 7.92 7.66
C ALA A 159 -1.10 8.44 8.13
N ILE A 160 -1.43 8.21 9.40
CA ILE A 160 -2.64 8.74 10.05
C ILE A 160 -2.63 10.27 10.07
N ARG A 161 -1.52 10.91 10.49
CA ARG A 161 -1.40 12.38 10.48
C ARG A 161 -1.61 12.98 9.09
N LEU A 162 -1.15 12.28 8.05
CA LEU A 162 -1.28 12.68 6.66
C LEU A 162 -2.67 12.43 6.07
N GLY A 163 -3.61 11.88 6.85
CA GLY A 163 -4.98 11.60 6.41
C GLY A 163 -5.14 10.32 5.60
N ILE A 164 -4.15 9.42 5.62
CA ILE A 164 -4.19 8.17 4.86
C ILE A 164 -5.18 7.22 5.51
N PHE A 165 -6.10 6.71 4.70
CA PHE A 165 -7.25 5.92 5.15
C PHE A 165 -7.31 4.51 4.54
N GLY A 166 -6.38 4.16 3.66
CA GLY A 166 -6.30 2.84 3.05
C GLY A 166 -5.00 2.64 2.25
N VAL A 167 -4.86 1.45 1.67
CA VAL A 167 -3.72 1.05 0.83
C VAL A 167 -4.18 0.35 -0.46
N PRO A 168 -3.38 0.39 -1.55
CA PRO A 168 -2.18 1.23 -1.68
C PRO A 168 -2.56 2.70 -1.81
N THR A 169 -1.68 3.60 -1.36
CA THR A 169 -1.87 5.05 -1.49
C THR A 169 -0.57 5.70 -1.96
N PHE A 170 -0.62 6.45 -3.06
CA PHE A 170 0.41 7.43 -3.37
C PHE A 170 0.13 8.73 -2.62
N ARG A 171 1.17 9.32 -2.05
CA ARG A 171 1.18 10.71 -1.59
C ARG A 171 2.12 11.52 -2.47
N PHE A 172 1.61 12.54 -3.13
CA PHE A 172 2.38 13.39 -4.03
C PHE A 172 1.81 14.82 -4.01
N ASN A 173 2.66 15.83 -3.77
CA ASN A 173 2.26 17.25 -3.68
C ASN A 173 1.05 17.50 -2.76
N ASP A 174 1.12 16.98 -1.53
CA ASP A 174 0.03 17.03 -0.53
C ASP A 174 -1.30 16.38 -0.93
N GLN A 175 -1.34 15.69 -2.07
CA GLN A 175 -2.49 14.90 -2.50
C GLN A 175 -2.31 13.43 -2.19
N LEU A 176 -3.44 12.77 -1.91
CA LEU A 176 -3.53 11.34 -1.72
C LEU A 176 -4.26 10.72 -2.92
N PHE A 177 -3.67 9.67 -3.49
CA PHE A 177 -4.27 8.87 -4.56
C PHE A 177 -4.36 7.43 -4.08
N TRP A 178 -5.56 7.02 -3.69
CA TRP A 178 -5.82 5.72 -3.08
C TRP A 178 -6.37 4.72 -4.10
N GLY A 179 -5.79 3.53 -4.13
CA GLY A 179 -6.20 2.42 -5.00
C GLY A 179 -5.21 2.13 -6.13
N GLU A 180 -5.27 0.89 -6.65
CA GLU A 180 -4.54 0.49 -7.87
C GLU A 180 -5.07 1.24 -9.10
N ASP A 181 -6.39 1.44 -9.15
CA ASP A 181 -7.12 2.14 -10.20
C ASP A 181 -6.91 3.67 -10.19
N ALA A 182 -6.23 4.21 -9.18
CA ALA A 182 -5.85 5.61 -9.14
C ALA A 182 -4.57 5.93 -9.95
N LEU A 183 -3.80 4.92 -10.40
CA LEU A 183 -2.55 5.14 -11.15
C LEU A 183 -2.70 6.11 -12.35
N PRO A 184 -3.76 6.01 -13.20
CA PRO A 184 -3.99 6.99 -14.27
C PRO A 184 -4.16 8.43 -13.76
N MET A 185 -4.81 8.62 -12.60
CA MET A 185 -4.99 9.93 -11.97
C MET A 185 -3.66 10.48 -11.45
N VAL A 186 -2.81 9.64 -10.84
CA VAL A 186 -1.46 10.03 -10.40
C VAL A 186 -0.62 10.49 -11.59
N LEU A 187 -0.61 9.70 -12.66
CA LEU A 187 0.10 10.01 -13.91
C LEU A 187 -0.41 11.31 -14.54
N TYR A 188 -1.72 11.53 -14.52
CA TYR A 188 -2.31 12.75 -15.03
C TYR A 188 -1.88 13.98 -14.19
N CYS A 189 -1.95 13.90 -12.86
CA CYS A 189 -1.56 15.00 -11.97
C CYS A 189 -0.05 15.27 -12.01
N ALA A 190 0.79 14.25 -12.21
CA ALA A 190 2.22 14.41 -12.41
C ALA A 190 2.56 15.20 -13.69
N ARG A 191 1.76 15.08 -14.74
CA ARG A 191 1.90 15.86 -15.99
C ARG A 191 1.20 17.22 -15.95
N THR A 192 0.08 17.30 -15.24
CA THR A 192 -0.80 18.47 -15.19
C THR A 192 -1.10 18.87 -13.74
N PRO A 193 -0.11 19.41 -13.00
CA PRO A 193 -0.26 19.66 -11.57
C PRO A 193 -1.36 20.69 -11.24
N ASN A 194 -1.64 21.62 -12.15
CA ASN A 194 -2.65 22.67 -11.96
C ASN A 194 -4.10 22.16 -12.04
N TRP A 195 -4.35 20.91 -12.43
CA TRP A 195 -5.71 20.38 -12.46
C TRP A 195 -6.33 20.33 -11.06
N LEU A 196 -5.52 20.00 -10.05
CA LEU A 196 -5.93 20.01 -8.63
C LEU A 196 -6.32 21.42 -8.16
N GLU A 197 -5.73 22.45 -8.77
CA GLU A 197 -6.01 23.85 -8.49
C GLU A 197 -7.19 24.41 -9.30
N SER A 198 -7.77 23.61 -10.20
CA SER A 198 -8.87 24.04 -11.04
C SER A 198 -10.09 24.41 -10.21
N LYS A 199 -10.88 25.37 -10.72
CA LYS A 199 -12.08 25.88 -10.04
C LYS A 199 -13.02 24.75 -9.64
N GLU A 200 -13.21 23.78 -10.52
CA GLU A 200 -14.16 22.69 -10.28
C GLU A 200 -13.63 21.69 -9.24
N VAL A 201 -12.34 21.33 -9.28
CA VAL A 201 -11.74 20.47 -8.25
C VAL A 201 -11.86 21.12 -6.87
N LYS A 202 -11.51 22.41 -6.74
CA LYS A 202 -11.70 23.14 -5.47
C LYS A 202 -13.16 23.14 -5.00
N ARG A 203 -14.11 23.34 -5.92
CA ARG A 203 -15.54 23.36 -5.61
C ARG A 203 -16.01 22.02 -5.06
N ILE A 204 -15.63 20.90 -5.68
CA ILE A 204 -16.06 19.56 -5.23
C ILE A 204 -15.35 19.12 -3.95
N SER A 205 -14.12 19.57 -3.71
CA SER A 205 -13.37 19.26 -2.48
C SER A 205 -13.99 19.89 -1.22
N THR A 206 -14.78 20.95 -1.37
CA THR A 206 -15.49 21.62 -0.26
C THR A 206 -17.02 21.48 -0.40
N LEU A 207 -17.50 20.46 -1.11
CA LEU A 207 -18.92 20.26 -1.32
C LEU A 207 -19.60 19.98 0.04
N PRO A 208 -20.69 20.70 0.39
CA PRO A 208 -21.41 20.43 1.63
C PRO A 208 -22.09 19.07 1.57
N PHE A 209 -22.34 18.47 2.74
CA PHE A 209 -23.20 17.30 2.84
C PHE A 209 -24.62 17.65 2.36
N GLY A 210 -25.26 16.73 1.64
CA GLY A 210 -26.68 16.85 1.34
C GLY A 210 -27.52 16.65 2.60
N ASP A 211 -28.69 17.28 2.65
CA ASP A 211 -29.66 17.03 3.71
C ASP A 211 -30.09 15.56 3.64
N MET A 212 -29.71 14.79 4.67
CA MET A 212 -30.11 13.39 4.81
C MET A 212 -31.45 13.34 5.57
N PRO A 213 -32.43 12.52 5.13
CA PRO A 213 -33.70 12.34 5.82
C PRO A 213 -33.55 11.62 7.17
#